data_AF-A0A7Y4RPG8-F1
#
_entry.id   AF-A0A7Y4RPG8-F1
#
_cell.length_a   1.000
_cell.length_b   1.000
_cell.length_c   1.000
_cell.angle_alpha   90.00
_cell.angle_beta   90.00
_cell.angle_gamma   90.00
#
_symmetry.space_group_name_H-M   'P 1'
#
loop_
_entity.id
_entity.type
_entity.pdbx_description
1 polymer ?
#
loop_
_entity_poly.entity_id
_entity_poly.type
_entity_poly.pdbx_seq_one_letter_code
_entity_poly.pdbx_strand_id
1 'polypeptide(L)'
;MQDVAEESGGDVRLGPGTLYGALKRLLQLGLIEESGRRPDPELDDERRRYYRLTPRGRRMLGLEAERHRRLVDLARAKRVLPRPRTA
;
A
#
# COMPACT_ATOMS: atom_id res chain seq x y z
N MET A 1 7.10 3.12 -9.69
CA MET A 1 7.35 1.72 -9.29
C MET A 1 8.71 1.55 -8.63
N GLN A 2 9.66 2.45 -8.88
CA GLN A 2 10.94 2.51 -8.20
C GLN A 2 10.75 2.71 -6.69
N ASP A 3 9.90 3.66 -6.28
CA ASP A 3 9.61 3.95 -4.87
C ASP A 3 9.10 2.72 -4.10
N VAL A 4 8.20 1.92 -4.69
CA VAL A 4 7.69 0.69 -4.06
C VAL A 4 8.79 -0.35 -3.90
N ALA A 5 9.66 -0.48 -4.90
CA ALA A 5 10.79 -1.38 -4.82
C ALA A 5 11.79 -0.90 -3.76
N GLU A 6 12.03 0.40 -3.64
CA GLU A 6 12.91 0.99 -2.64
C GLU A 6 12.36 0.81 -1.22
N GLU A 7 11.10 1.16 -0.98
CA GLU A 7 10.45 1.03 0.33
C GLU A 7 10.35 -0.42 0.79
N SER A 8 10.19 -1.36 -0.15
CA SER A 8 10.15 -2.79 0.16
C SER A 8 11.52 -3.47 0.22
N GLY A 9 12.63 -2.73 0.09
CA GLY A 9 13.96 -3.34 0.01
C GLY A 9 14.14 -4.29 -1.18
N GLY A 10 13.31 -4.16 -2.21
CA GLY A 10 13.30 -4.98 -3.41
C GLY A 10 12.40 -6.22 -3.33
N ASP A 11 11.78 -6.50 -2.17
CA ASP A 11 10.91 -7.66 -1.95
C ASP A 11 9.60 -7.56 -2.74
N VAL A 12 9.12 -6.34 -2.98
CA VAL A 12 7.92 -6.09 -3.77
C VAL A 12 8.29 -5.46 -5.10
N ARG A 13 8.14 -6.25 -6.15
CA ARG A 13 8.21 -5.77 -7.54
C ARG A 13 6.83 -5.74 -8.14
N LEU A 14 6.26 -4.54 -8.23
CA LEU A 14 5.06 -4.34 -9.03
C LEU A 14 5.50 -4.20 -10.49
N GLY A 15 4.95 -5.05 -11.36
CA GLY A 15 4.94 -4.81 -12.81
C GLY A 15 3.72 -3.97 -13.19
N PRO A 16 3.68 -3.39 -14.41
CA PRO A 16 2.53 -2.59 -14.84
C PRO A 16 1.21 -3.37 -14.76
N GLY A 17 1.18 -4.63 -15.21
CA GLY A 17 -0.01 -5.49 -15.15
C GLY A 17 -0.48 -5.78 -13.71
N THR A 18 0.44 -6.05 -12.79
CA THR A 18 0.13 -6.30 -11.37
C THR A 18 -0.43 -5.04 -10.70
N LEU A 19 0.16 -3.87 -11.00
CA LEU A 19 -0.30 -2.60 -10.48
C LEU A 19 -1.72 -2.28 -10.95
N TYR A 20 -1.98 -2.30 -12.26
CA TYR A 20 -3.31 -2.00 -12.78
C TYR A 20 -4.35 -3.03 -12.33
N GLY A 21 -3.98 -4.31 -12.21
CA GLY A 21 -4.84 -5.34 -11.65
C GLY A 21 -5.16 -5.13 -10.16
N ALA A 22 -4.21 -4.64 -9.37
CA ALA A 22 -4.45 -4.27 -7.98
C ALA A 22 -5.37 -3.05 -7.86
N LEU A 23 -5.11 -1.98 -8.64
CA LEU A 23 -5.94 -0.78 -8.67
C LEU A 23 -7.38 -1.09 -9.07
N LYS A 24 -7.59 -1.89 -10.12
CA LYS A 24 -8.94 -2.30 -10.56
C LYS A 24 -9.70 -3.03 -9.46
N ARG A 25 -9.05 -3.95 -8.74
CA ARG A 25 -9.67 -4.68 -7.62
C ARG A 25 -10.00 -3.75 -6.46
N LEU A 26 -9.11 -2.84 -6.09
CA LEU A 26 -9.33 -1.88 -5.01
C LEU A 26 -10.49 -0.92 -5.32
N LEU A 27 -10.62 -0.49 -6.59
CA LEU A 27 -11.77 0.29 -7.08
C LEU A 27 -13.07 -0.51 -6.98
N GLN A 28 -13.08 -1.75 -7.48
CA GLN A 28 -14.25 -2.64 -7.43
C GLN A 28 -14.72 -2.91 -6.00
N LEU A 29 -13.79 -2.98 -5.04
CA LEU A 29 -14.09 -3.15 -3.61
C LEU A 29 -14.47 -1.85 -2.89
N GLY A 30 -14.45 -0.70 -3.58
CA GLY A 30 -14.74 0.62 -3.02
C GLY A 30 -13.74 1.07 -1.96
N LEU A 31 -12.50 0.56 -2.01
CA LEU A 31 -11.44 0.91 -1.05
C LEU A 31 -10.64 2.13 -1.51
N ILE A 32 -10.57 2.35 -2.82
CA ILE A 32 -10.01 3.56 -3.41
C ILE A 32 -11.01 4.17 -4.40
N GLU A 33 -10.80 5.44 -4.72
CA GLU A 33 -11.51 6.17 -5.76
C GLU A 33 -10.54 7.07 -6.53
N GLU A 34 -10.88 7.44 -7.76
CA GLU A 34 -10.10 8.41 -8.53
C GLU A 34 -10.14 9.78 -7.83
N SER A 35 -8.96 10.37 -7.63
CA SER A 35 -8.81 11.68 -7.02
C SER A 35 -9.06 12.76 -8.06
N GLY A 36 -10.05 13.62 -7.82
CA GLY A 36 -10.24 14.84 -8.60
C GLY A 36 -9.17 15.92 -8.34
N ARG A 37 -8.34 15.76 -7.30
CA ARG A 37 -7.17 16.60 -7.07
C ARG A 37 -6.00 16.07 -7.87
N ARG A 38 -5.48 16.92 -8.77
CA ARG A 38 -4.23 16.76 -9.48
C ARG A 38 -3.15 17.62 -8.81
N PRO A 39 -1.88 17.17 -8.77
CA PRO A 39 -0.77 18.03 -8.41
C PRO A 39 -0.58 19.14 -9.46
N ASP A 40 0.32 20.08 -9.17
CA ASP A 40 0.59 21.26 -10.00
C ASP A 40 0.66 20.91 -11.50
N PRO A 41 -0.10 21.60 -12.39
CA PRO A 41 -0.13 21.32 -13.82
C PRO A 41 1.24 21.35 -14.52
N GLU A 42 2.26 22.03 -13.96
CA GLU A 42 3.63 21.96 -14.50
C GLU A 42 4.32 20.59 -14.30
N LEU A 43 3.82 19.78 -13.37
CA LEU A 43 4.28 18.41 -13.07
C LEU A 43 3.26 17.33 -13.46
N ASP A 44 2.08 17.74 -13.96
CA ASP A 44 0.96 16.86 -14.28
C ASP A 44 1.07 16.35 -15.72
N ASP A 45 1.27 15.03 -15.86
CA ASP A 45 1.06 14.35 -17.13
C ASP A 45 -0.44 14.03 -17.23
N GLU A 46 -1.13 14.58 -18.23
CA GLU A 46 -2.58 14.43 -18.42
C GLU A 46 -3.07 12.97 -18.43
N ARG A 47 -2.18 12.00 -18.70
CA ARG A 47 -2.46 10.57 -18.71
C ARG A 47 -2.40 9.92 -17.33
N ARG A 48 -1.85 10.59 -16.32
CA ARG A 48 -1.72 10.05 -14.96
C ARG A 48 -3.06 10.10 -14.22
N ARG A 49 -3.47 8.95 -13.71
CA ARG A 49 -4.65 8.83 -12.84
C ARG A 49 -4.20 8.78 -11.39
N TYR A 50 -4.72 9.71 -10.59
CA TYR A 50 -4.49 9.73 -9.15
C TYR A 50 -5.62 9.01 -8.43
N TYR A 51 -5.28 8.28 -7.38
CA TYR A 51 -6.25 7.58 -6.54
C TYR A 51 -6.08 8.00 -5.09
N ARG A 52 -7.18 7.97 -4.33
CA ARG A 52 -7.16 8.17 -2.89
C ARG A 52 -7.93 7.07 -2.17
N LEU A 53 -7.59 6.83 -0.90
CA LEU A 53 -8.36 5.93 -0.04
C LEU A 53 -9.74 6.52 0.22
N THR A 54 -10.77 5.70 0.11
CA THR A 54 -12.10 6.04 0.63
C THR A 54 -12.10 5.95 2.16
N PRO A 55 -13.10 6.49 2.87
CA PRO A 55 -13.23 6.28 4.32
C PRO A 55 -13.27 4.79 4.70
N ARG A 56 -13.89 3.94 3.87
CA ARG A 56 -13.90 2.49 4.03
C ARG A 56 -12.51 1.91 3.82
N GLY A 57 -11.81 2.33 2.76
CA GLY A 57 -10.44 1.94 2.47
C GLY A 57 -9.48 2.24 3.61
N ARG A 58 -9.55 3.45 4.19
CA ARG A 58 -8.72 3.85 5.33
C ARG A 58 -8.95 2.97 6.55
N ARG A 59 -10.20 2.64 6.87
CA ARG A 59 -10.51 1.72 7.99
C ARG A 59 -9.97 0.32 7.73
N MET A 60 -10.18 -0.22 6.52
CA MET A 60 -9.68 -1.54 6.13
C MET A 60 -8.15 -1.60 6.20
N LEU A 61 -7.46 -0.57 5.71
CA LEU A 61 -6.01 -0.49 5.79
C LEU A 61 -5.50 -0.54 7.24
N GLY A 62 -6.15 0.20 8.15
CA GLY A 62 -5.82 0.16 9.57
C GLY A 62 -5.99 -1.22 10.19
N LEU A 63 -7.10 -1.91 9.87
CA LEU A 63 -7.34 -3.28 10.35
C LEU A 63 -6.31 -4.28 9.82
N GLU A 64 -5.89 -4.15 8.55
CA GLU A 64 -4.88 -5.06 7.96
C GLU A 64 -3.48 -4.80 8.54
N ALA A 65 -3.11 -3.53 8.73
CA ALA A 65 -1.85 -3.18 9.40
C ALA A 65 -1.79 -3.76 10.82
N GLU A 66 -2.90 -3.64 11.55
CA GLU A 66 -3.06 -4.18 12.91
C GLU A 66 -3.03 -5.72 12.91
N ARG A 67 -3.58 -6.37 11.87
CA ARG A 67 -3.44 -7.82 11.65
C ARG A 67 -1.98 -8.23 11.41
N HIS A 68 -1.26 -7.52 10.55
CA HIS A 68 0.15 -7.77 10.28
C HIS A 68 1.02 -7.60 11.53
N ARG A 69 0.79 -6.53 12.32
CA ARG A 69 1.46 -6.33 13.60
C ARG A 69 1.30 -7.54 14.52
N ARG A 70 0.07 -8.03 14.70
CA ARG A 70 -0.19 -9.22 15.53
C ARG A 70 0.53 -10.48 15.04
N LEU A 71 0.62 -10.68 13.73
CA LEU A 71 1.36 -11.82 13.16
C LEU A 71 2.86 -11.72 13.45
N VAL A 72 3.44 -10.53 13.32
CA VAL A 72 4.84 -10.27 13.67
C VAL A 72 5.07 -10.49 15.16
N ASP A 73 4.18 -10.00 16.03
CA ASP A 73 4.26 -10.19 17.48
C ASP A 73 4.21 -11.68 17.85
N LEU A 74 3.32 -12.45 17.22
CA LEU A 74 3.24 -13.90 17.40
C LEU A 74 4.51 -14.62 16.93
N ALA A 75 5.06 -14.25 15.77
CA ALA A 75 6.31 -14.81 15.26
C ALA A 75 7.49 -14.54 16.20
N ARG A 76 7.53 -13.36 16.82
CA ARG A 76 8.52 -12.99 17.85
C ARG A 76 8.32 -13.78 19.14
N ALA A 77 7.08 -13.93 19.60
CA ALA A 77 6.76 -14.72 20.80
C ALA A 77 7.19 -16.19 20.64
N LYS A 78 7.03 -16.75 19.43
CA LYS A 78 7.46 -18.10 19.07
C LYS A 78 8.95 -18.21 18.69
N ARG A 79 9.74 -17.13 18.79
CA ARG A 79 11.16 -17.07 18.41
C ARG A 79 11.45 -17.44 16.95
N VAL A 80 10.47 -17.27 16.05
CA VAL A 80 10.65 -17.40 14.59
C VAL A 80 11.33 -16.17 14.02
N LEU A 81 11.00 -14.99 14.58
CA LEU A 81 11.69 -13.72 14.29
C LEU A 81 12.43 -13.23 15.54
N PRO A 82 13.60 -12.59 15.37
CA PRO A 82 14.31 -11.98 16.49
C PRO A 82 13.48 -10.88 17.14
N ARG A 83 13.64 -10.69 18.46
CA ARG A 83 13.06 -9.54 19.16
C ARG A 83 13.65 -8.25 18.60
N PRO A 84 12.85 -7.18 18.47
CA PRO A 84 13.38 -5.90 18.02
C PRO A 84 14.46 -5.46 19.01
N ARG A 85 15.63 -5.05 18.51
CA ARG A 85 16.59 -4.30 19.33
C ARG A 85 15.90 -2.98 19.65
N THR A 86 15.45 -2.82 20.88
CA THR A 86 15.10 -1.50 21.41
C THR A 86 16.34 -0.62 21.26
N ALA A 87 16.20 0.48 20.53
CA ALA A 87 17.18 1.57 20.51
C ALA A 87 17.08 2.36 21.82
#